data_AF-A0A6A4AW60-F1
#
_entry.id   AF-A0A6A4AW60-F1
#
_cell.length_a   1.000
_cell.length_b   1.000
_cell.length_c   1.000
_cell.angle_alpha   90.00
_cell.angle_beta   90.00
_cell.angle_gamma   90.00
#
_symmetry.space_group_name_H-M   'P 1'
#
loop_
_entity.id
_entity.type
_entity.pdbx_description
1 polymer ?
#
loop_
_entity_poly.entity_id
_entity_poly.type
_entity_poly.pdbx_seq_one_letter_code
_entity_poly.pdbx_strand_id
1 'polypeptide(L)' 'MKELKTPVRITIADGKKIDAVAMGTVALKLMDGTSVTLSDVLYIPEVEGSLISVAKLAEKDVVAQFSKD' A
#
# COMPACT_ATOMS: atom_id res chain seq x y z
N MET A 1 -8.81 7.86 -10.29
CA MET A 1 -7.44 7.31 -10.27
C MET A 1 -6.72 7.82 -11.51
N LYS A 2 -5.40 8.01 -11.46
CA LYS A 2 -4.59 8.52 -12.57
C LYS A 2 -3.69 7.41 -13.07
N GLU A 3 -3.80 7.06 -14.35
CA GLU A 3 -2.87 6.13 -14.99
C GLU A 3 -1.44 6.68 -14.97
N LEU A 4 -0.48 5.79 -14.75
CA LEU A 4 0.93 6.13 -14.78
C LEU A 4 1.44 6.05 -16.21
N LYS A 5 2.19 7.07 -16.66
CA LYS A 5 2.83 7.08 -17.99
C LYS A 5 3.84 5.94 -18.16
N THR A 6 4.44 5.51 -17.06
CA THR A 6 5.36 4.38 -17.00
C THR A 6 5.03 3.59 -15.75
N PRO A 7 4.84 2.26 -15.84
CA PRO A 7 4.57 1.45 -14.67
C PRO A 7 5.69 1.52 -13.64
N VAL A 8 5.33 1.54 -12.35
CA VAL A 8 6.30 1.50 -11.25
C VAL A 8 6.49 0.05 -10.84
N ARG A 9 7.73 -0.46 -10.96
CA ARG A 9 8.04 -1.86 -10.68
C ARG A 9 8.39 -2.07 -9.22
N ILE A 10 7.64 -2.93 -8.56
CA ILE A 10 7.76 -3.25 -7.13
C ILE A 10 8.24 -4.69 -6.97
N THR A 11 9.15 -4.93 -6.03
CA THR A 11 9.56 -6.29 -5.64
C THR A 11 8.89 -6.64 -4.31
N ILE A 12 8.19 -7.77 -4.25
CA ILE A 12 7.54 -8.25 -3.03
C ILE A 12 8.41 -9.30 -2.32
N ALA A 13 7.97 -9.75 -1.14
CA ALA A 13 8.78 -10.56 -0.22
C ALA A 13 9.29 -11.89 -0.82
N ASP A 14 8.56 -12.50 -1.75
CA ASP A 14 8.97 -13.73 -2.46
C ASP A 14 9.94 -13.48 -3.63
N GLY A 15 10.35 -12.23 -3.85
CA GLY A 15 11.22 -11.82 -4.96
C GLY A 15 10.50 -11.58 -6.28
N LYS A 16 9.18 -11.81 -6.37
CA LYS A 16 8.39 -11.50 -7.57
C LYS A 16 8.37 -9.99 -7.80
N LYS A 17 8.40 -9.61 -9.09
CA LYS A 17 8.21 -8.23 -9.52
C LYS A 17 6.81 -8.03 -10.06
N ILE A 18 6.12 -6.99 -9.58
CA ILE A 18 4.77 -6.60 -9.99
C ILE A 18 4.76 -5.12 -10.38
N ASP A 19 3.83 -4.73 -11.25
CA ASP A 19 3.80 -3.39 -11.82
C ASP A 19 2.59 -2.62 -11.28
N ALA A 20 2.85 -1.46 -10.67
CA ALA A 20 1.80 -0.49 -10.40
C ALA A 20 1.49 0.30 -11.68
N VAL A 21 0.22 0.32 -12.08
CA VAL A 21 -0.22 0.90 -13.37
C VAL A 21 -0.95 2.23 -13.19
N ALA A 22 -1.45 2.52 -11.99
CA ALA A 22 -2.12 3.76 -11.68
C ALA A 22 -1.78 4.23 -10.26
N MET A 23 -2.09 5.50 -9.98
CA MET A 23 -1.96 6.10 -8.66
C MET A 23 -3.24 6.85 -8.30
N GLY A 24 -3.62 6.84 -7.04
CA GLY A 24 -4.85 7.47 -6.58
C GLY A 24 -4.85 7.80 -5.10
N THR A 25 -6.03 8.19 -4.63
CA THR A 25 -6.29 8.53 -3.24
C THR A 25 -7.26 7.51 -2.68
N VAL A 26 -6.99 7.00 -1.47
CA VAL A 26 -7.84 6.04 -0.77
C VAL A 26 -8.30 6.64 0.55
N ALA A 27 -9.59 6.63 0.81
CA ALA A 27 -10.15 6.97 2.10
C ALA A 27 -10.32 5.69 2.94
N LEU A 28 -9.74 5.70 4.13
CA LEU A 28 -9.84 4.63 5.12
C LEU A 28 -10.67 5.13 6.30
N LYS A 29 -11.58 4.29 6.80
CA LYS A 29 -12.25 4.52 8.07
C LYS A 29 -11.65 3.58 9.11
N LEU A 30 -11.04 4.15 10.14
CA LEU A 30 -10.45 3.42 11.24
C LEU A 30 -11.55 2.91 12.20
N MET A 31 -11.19 1.95 13.05
CA MET A 31 -12.12 1.33 14.00
C MET A 31 -12.68 2.32 15.04
N ASP A 32 -11.90 3.35 15.37
CA ASP A 32 -12.32 4.45 16.26
C ASP A 32 -13.27 5.46 15.58
N GLY A 33 -13.59 5.25 14.30
CA GLY A 33 -14.43 6.14 13.49
C GLY A 33 -13.67 7.26 12.78
N THR A 34 -12.37 7.42 13.02
CA THR A 34 -11.53 8.41 12.35
C THR A 34 -11.40 8.11 10.86
N SER A 35 -11.60 9.12 10.01
CA SER A 35 -11.37 9.02 8.57
C SER A 35 -9.95 9.49 8.23
N VAL A 36 -9.18 8.64 7.55
CA VAL A 36 -7.83 8.94 7.07
C VAL A 36 -7.82 8.89 5.54
N THR A 37 -7.19 9.87 4.90
CA THR A 37 -7.00 9.88 3.46
C THR A 37 -5.53 9.61 3.14
N LEU A 38 -5.28 8.55 2.39
CA LEU A 38 -3.96 8.23 1.85
C LEU A 38 -3.89 8.76 0.42
N SER A 39 -3.00 9.72 0.18
CA SER A 39 -2.66 10.15 -1.18
C SER A 39 -1.57 9.25 -1.78
N ASP A 40 -1.39 9.36 -3.09
CA ASP A 40 -0.28 8.73 -3.81
C ASP A 40 -0.21 7.20 -3.66
N VAL A 41 -1.38 6.57 -3.54
CA VAL A 41 -1.52 5.10 -3.41
C VAL A 41 -1.41 4.45 -4.78
N LEU A 42 -0.49 3.52 -4.91
CA LEU A 42 -0.27 2.74 -6.14
C LEU A 42 -1.32 1.65 -6.30
N TYR A 43 -1.89 1.55 -7.51
CA TYR A 43 -2.80 0.48 -7.91
C TYR A 43 -2.04 -0.61 -8.66
N ILE A 44 -2.11 -1.84 -8.14
CA ILE A 44 -1.41 -3.02 -8.63
C ILE A 44 -2.46 -4.11 -8.89
N PRO A 45 -2.84 -4.37 -10.16
CA PRO A 45 -3.92 -5.30 -10.48
C PRO A 45 -3.70 -6.73 -10.00
N GLU A 46 -2.44 -7.16 -9.90
CA GLU A 46 -2.07 -8.53 -9.53
C GLU A 46 -2.14 -8.82 -8.02
N VAL A 47 -2.45 -7.82 -7.20
CA VAL A 47 -2.59 -7.97 -5.76
C VAL A 47 -4.07 -7.95 -5.39
N GLU A 48 -4.57 -9.09 -4.89
CA GLU A 48 -5.99 -9.24 -4.48
C GLU A 48 -6.39 -8.38 -3.26
N GLY A 49 -5.44 -7.71 -2.62
CA GLY A 49 -5.66 -6.90 -1.42
C GLY A 49 -4.88 -5.58 -1.40
N SER A 50 -5.00 -4.87 -0.28
CA SER A 50 -4.22 -3.66 -0.02
C SER A 50 -2.92 -4.01 0.68
N LEU A 51 -1.82 -3.45 0.21
CA LEU A 51 -0.51 -3.58 0.86
C LEU A 51 -0.13 -2.24 1.49
N ILE A 52 0.42 -2.29 2.69
CA ILE A 52 1.04 -1.15 3.35
C ILE A 52 2.49 -1.49 3.67
N SER A 53 3.41 -0.59 3.34
CA SER A 53 4.82 -0.78 3.64
C SER A 53 5.06 -0.68 5.14
N VAL A 54 5.77 -1.65 5.72
CA VAL A 54 6.18 -1.62 7.13
C VAL A 54 7.05 -0.39 7.42
N ALA A 55 7.92 0.02 6.50
CA ALA A 55 8.72 1.23 6.67
C ALA A 55 7.84 2.49 6.76
N LYS A 56 6.74 2.54 5.99
CA LYS A 56 5.77 3.65 6.06
C LYS A 56 4.95 3.65 7.35
N LEU A 57 4.67 2.49 7.92
CA LEU A 57 4.10 2.39 9.26
C LEU A 57 5.08 2.92 10.32
N ALA A 58 6.36 2.55 10.22
CA ALA A 58 7.39 3.02 11.14
C ALA A 58 7.59 4.54 11.09
N GLU A 59 7.48 5.18 9.91
CA GLU A 59 7.51 6.66 9.78
C GLU A 59 6.37 7.37 10.55
N LYS A 60 5.33 6.63 10.95
CA LYS A 60 4.17 7.12 11.70
C LYS A 60 4.14 6.62 13.14
N ASP A 61 5.26 6.11 13.64
CA ASP A 61 5.39 5.51 14.98
C ASP A 61 4.44 4.32 15.21
N VAL A 62 4.01 3.65 14.14
CA VAL A 62 3.18 2.45 14.22
C VAL A 62 4.07 1.21 14.28
N VAL A 63 3.84 0.36 15.30
CA VAL A 63 4.56 -0.90 15.47
C VAL A 63 3.82 -2.03 14.76
N ALA A 64 4.48 -2.65 13.78
CA ALA A 64 4.03 -3.91 13.20
C ALA A 64 4.63 -5.08 13.98
N GLN A 65 3.78 -5.93 14.58
CA GLN A 65 4.21 -7.13 15.31
C GLN A 65 3.91 -8.37 14.47
N PHE A 66 4.93 -9.22 14.28
CA PHE A 66 4.78 -10.51 13.61
C PHE A 66 4.80 -11.62 14.66
N SER A 67 3.73 -12.40 14.73
CA SER A 67 3.71 -13.65 15.48
C SER A 67 4.13 -14.79 14.57
N LYS A 68 4.81 -15.78 15.14
CA LYS A 68 4.92 -17.09 14.50
C LYS A 68 3.62 -17.84 14.81
N ASP A 69 3.00 -18.43 13.81
CA ASP A 69 2.04 -19.51 14.04
C ASP A 69 2.74 -20.72 14.68
#